data_AF-A0A1Q5XM90-F1
#
_entry.id   AF-A0A1Q5XM90-F1
#
_cell.length_a   1.000
_cell.length_b   1.000
_cell.length_c   1.000
_cell.angle_alpha   90.00
_cell.angle_beta   90.00
_cell.angle_gamma   90.00
#
_symmetry.space_group_name_H-M   'P 1'
#
loop_
_entity.id
_entity.type
_entity.pdbx_description
1 polymer ?
#
loop_
_entity_poly.entity_id
_entity_poly.type
_entity_poly.pdbx_seq_one_letter_code
_entity_poly.pdbx_strand_id
1 'polypeptide(L)'
;MKVSAEIEKDKYKLKVSHWRLLLETNRYYEIKPENGPVKRIYKEKLNTVVDETKFYTNGIMMCSAFCIEEQVGEMHIKILQSLQSKVNTYMNELQLNQRAIEHLSSGPSVKPYLPEG
;
A
#
# COMPACT_ATOMS: atom_id res chain seq x y z
N MET A 1 -15.57 -11.07 4.84
CA MET A 1 -14.93 -9.95 5.55
C MET A 1 -14.03 -9.15 4.62
N LYS A 2 -13.88 -7.84 4.86
CA LYS A 2 -12.77 -7.04 4.33
C LYS A 2 -11.91 -6.59 5.50
N VAL A 3 -10.63 -6.93 5.45
CA VAL A 3 -9.61 -6.42 6.37
C VAL A 3 -8.88 -5.29 5.66
N SER A 4 -8.76 -4.13 6.28
CA SER A 4 -8.03 -2.98 5.74
C SER A 4 -7.17 -2.41 6.84
N ALA A 5 -5.92 -2.09 6.53
CA ALA A 5 -5.06 -1.38 7.45
C ALA A 5 -4.38 -0.20 6.78
N GLU A 6 -4.19 0.84 7.57
CA GLU A 6 -3.57 2.10 7.18
C GLU A 6 -2.47 2.46 8.18
N ILE A 7 -1.32 2.90 7.66
CA ILE A 7 -0.28 3.60 8.42
C ILE A 7 -0.30 5.06 7.97
N GLU A 8 -0.33 5.96 8.94
CA GLU A 8 -0.24 7.40 8.73
C GLU A 8 0.66 8.00 9.81
N LYS A 9 1.87 8.43 9.42
CA LYS A 9 2.82 9.24 10.21
C LYS A 9 3.25 8.73 11.60
N ASP A 10 2.87 7.52 12.00
CA ASP A 10 3.14 6.83 13.29
C ASP A 10 1.91 6.06 13.78
N LYS A 11 0.72 6.37 13.25
CA LYS A 11 -0.52 5.72 13.61
C LYS A 11 -0.77 4.52 12.71
N TYR A 12 -1.11 3.42 13.35
CA TYR A 12 -1.64 2.23 12.70
C TYR A 12 -3.15 2.13 12.96
N LYS A 13 -3.95 2.00 11.89
CA LYS A 13 -5.40 1.82 11.97
C LYS A 13 -5.78 0.53 11.27
N LEU A 14 -6.37 -0.40 12.01
CA LEU A 14 -6.98 -1.62 11.47
C LEU A 14 -8.50 -1.44 11.42
N LYS A 15 -9.10 -1.77 10.28
CA LYS A 15 -10.55 -1.83 10.10
C LYS A 15 -10.93 -3.19 9.53
N VAL A 16 -11.82 -3.88 10.23
CA VAL A 16 -12.48 -5.09 9.74
C VAL A 16 -13.93 -4.73 9.45
N SER A 17 -14.44 -5.10 8.27
CA SER A 17 -15.82 -4.82 7.86
C SER A 17 -16.50 -6.07 7.33
N HIS A 18 -17.78 -6.20 7.65
CA HIS A 18 -18.62 -7.28 7.14
C HIS A 18 -18.97 -7.02 5.68
N TRP A 19 -18.82 -8.09 4.89
CA TRP A 19 -19.22 -8.12 3.48
C TRP A 19 -19.95 -9.43 3.26
N ARG A 20 -21.19 -9.32 2.78
CA ARG A 20 -22.05 -10.46 2.49
C ARG A 20 -21.86 -10.92 1.05
N LEU A 21 -21.73 -12.22 0.85
CA LEU A 21 -21.80 -12.83 -0.47
C LEU A 21 -23.24 -12.75 -1.00
N LEU A 22 -23.41 -12.14 -2.18
CA LEU A 22 -24.69 -12.05 -2.87
C LEU A 22 -24.82 -13.09 -3.99
N LEU A 23 -23.73 -13.30 -4.73
CA LEU A 23 -23.68 -14.25 -5.83
C LEU A 23 -22.29 -14.86 -5.94
N GLU A 24 -22.25 -16.16 -6.21
CA GLU A 24 -21.06 -16.86 -6.64
C GLU A 24 -21.20 -17.27 -8.11
N THR A 25 -20.17 -16.96 -8.90
CA THR A 25 -20.03 -17.45 -10.27
C THR A 25 -18.79 -18.34 -10.37
N ASN A 26 -18.49 -18.90 -11.54
CA ASN A 26 -17.23 -19.64 -11.72
C ASN A 26 -15.98 -18.75 -11.62
N ARG A 27 -16.10 -17.43 -11.85
CA ARG A 27 -14.94 -16.52 -11.98
C ARG A 27 -14.81 -15.50 -10.85
N TYR A 28 -15.92 -15.03 -10.30
CA TYR A 28 -15.92 -13.97 -9.29
C TYR A 28 -17.08 -14.12 -8.30
N TYR A 29 -16.95 -13.41 -7.19
CA TYR A 29 -17.98 -13.19 -6.18
C TYR A 29 -18.57 -11.79 -6.33
N GLU A 30 -19.89 -11.67 -6.26
CA GLU A 30 -20.55 -10.39 -5.99
C GLU A 30 -20.76 -10.27 -4.49
N ILE A 31 -20.17 -9.24 -3.89
CA ILE A 31 -20.23 -9.00 -2.46
C ILE A 31 -20.71 -7.58 -2.17
N LYS A 32 -21.33 -7.38 -1.01
CA LYS A 32 -21.87 -6.08 -0.61
C LYS A 32 -21.53 -5.77 0.85
N PRO A 33 -21.10 -4.54 1.18
CA PRO A 33 -20.98 -4.12 2.57
C PRO A 33 -22.38 -3.82 3.13
N GLU A 34 -22.51 -3.62 4.43
CA GLU A 34 -23.80 -3.25 5.05
C GLU A 34 -24.44 -2.03 4.38
N ASN A 35 -23.66 -0.95 4.21
CA ASN A 35 -24.12 0.31 3.65
C ASN A 35 -23.25 0.75 2.47
N GLY A 36 -23.45 0.15 1.30
CA GLY A 36 -22.70 0.56 0.11
C GLY A 36 -23.00 -0.24 -1.16
N PRO A 37 -22.28 0.08 -2.26
CA PRO A 37 -22.49 -0.56 -3.55
C PRO A 37 -21.97 -2.01 -3.58
N VAL A 38 -22.55 -2.80 -4.48
CA VAL A 38 -22.06 -4.14 -4.80
C VAL A 38 -20.70 -4.05 -5.47
N LYS A 39 -19.77 -4.90 -5.06
CA LYS A 39 -18.45 -5.06 -5.70
C LYS A 39 -18.28 -6.47 -6.23
N ARG A 40 -17.51 -6.60 -7.30
CA ARG A 40 -17.04 -7.88 -7.84
C ARG A 40 -15.62 -8.15 -7.39
N ILE A 41 -15.37 -9.38 -6.94
CA ILE A 41 -14.05 -9.85 -6.56
C ILE A 41 -13.77 -11.14 -7.31
N TYR A 42 -12.73 -11.14 -8.14
CA TYR A 42 -12.25 -12.35 -8.78
C TYR A 42 -11.76 -13.35 -7.75
N LYS A 43 -12.04 -14.65 -7.94
CA LYS A 43 -11.75 -15.68 -6.92
C LYS A 43 -10.28 -15.71 -6.54
N GLU A 44 -9.37 -15.48 -7.49
CA GLU A 44 -7.92 -15.41 -7.26
C GLU A 44 -7.48 -14.20 -6.41
N LYS A 45 -8.35 -13.21 -6.22
CA LYS A 45 -8.09 -12.05 -5.36
C LYS A 45 -8.57 -12.26 -3.92
N LEU A 46 -9.26 -13.37 -3.63
CA LEU A 46 -9.58 -13.74 -2.26
C LEU A 46 -8.30 -14.08 -1.49
N ASN A 47 -8.24 -13.70 -0.22
CA ASN A 47 -7.11 -13.91 0.69
C ASN A 47 -5.77 -13.34 0.17
N THR A 48 -5.85 -12.40 -0.77
CA THR A 48 -4.71 -11.72 -1.36
C THR A 48 -4.68 -10.28 -0.85
N VAL A 49 -3.51 -9.86 -0.37
CA VAL A 49 -3.29 -8.46 0.03
C VAL A 49 -3.18 -7.61 -1.23
N VAL A 50 -3.97 -6.54 -1.25
CA VAL A 50 -4.01 -5.54 -2.30
C VAL A 50 -3.47 -4.23 -1.74
N ASP A 51 -2.56 -3.63 -2.49
CA ASP A 51 -2.11 -2.27 -2.23
C ASP A 51 -3.18 -1.28 -2.69
N GLU A 52 -3.68 -0.46 -1.75
CA GLU A 52 -4.66 0.57 -2.04
C GLU A 52 -4.00 1.95 -2.26
N THR A 53 -2.70 2.06 -2.01
CA THR A 53 -1.92 3.30 -2.14
C THR A 53 -1.19 3.33 -3.47
N LYS A 54 -1.66 4.17 -4.40
CA LYS A 54 -0.99 4.34 -5.69
C LYS A 54 0.38 5.00 -5.57
N PHE A 55 0.50 5.98 -4.68
CA PHE A 55 1.73 6.76 -4.47
C PHE A 55 1.88 7.06 -2.98
N TYR A 56 3.07 6.84 -2.43
CA TYR A 56 3.37 7.28 -1.07
C TYR A 56 3.45 8.80 -1.03
N THR A 57 2.43 9.41 -0.43
CA THR A 57 2.32 10.85 -0.25
C THR A 57 1.85 11.11 1.16
N ASN A 58 2.38 12.17 1.78
CA ASN A 58 2.01 12.60 3.14
C ASN A 58 2.20 11.53 4.25
N GLY A 59 3.02 10.50 4.02
CA GLY A 59 3.26 9.47 5.03
C GLY A 59 2.16 8.41 5.14
N ILE A 60 1.31 8.26 4.12
CA ILE A 60 0.16 7.34 4.13
C ILE A 60 0.45 6.08 3.32
N MET A 61 0.18 4.92 3.91
CA MET A 61 0.13 3.63 3.21
C MET A 61 -1.07 2.82 3.69
N MET A 62 -1.81 2.24 2.75
CA MET A 62 -3.00 1.45 2.99
C MET A 62 -2.96 0.15 2.19
N CYS A 63 -3.27 -0.96 2.85
CA CYS A 63 -3.43 -2.27 2.23
C CYS A 63 -4.78 -2.86 2.66
N SER A 64 -5.34 -3.73 1.83
CA SER A 64 -6.57 -4.44 2.17
C SER A 64 -6.62 -5.86 1.61
N ALA A 65 -7.48 -6.70 2.17
CA ALA A 65 -7.75 -8.04 1.68
C ALA A 65 -9.22 -8.40 1.93
N PHE A 66 -9.78 -9.23 1.05
CA PHE A 66 -11.08 -9.87 1.27
C PHE A 66 -10.86 -11.32 1.65
N CYS A 67 -11.53 -11.77 2.73
CA CYS A 67 -11.37 -13.11 3.26
C CYS A 67 -12.64 -13.59 3.97
N ILE A 68 -12.68 -14.89 4.29
CA ILE A 68 -13.65 -15.45 5.23
C ILE A 68 -13.29 -15.04 6.67
N GLU A 69 -14.23 -15.20 7.60
CA GLU A 69 -14.12 -14.69 8.97
C GLU A 69 -12.95 -15.34 9.73
N GLU A 70 -12.76 -16.64 9.53
CA GLU A 70 -11.72 -17.45 10.15
C GLU A 70 -10.32 -17.02 9.75
N GLN A 71 -10.17 -16.36 8.59
CA GLN A 71 -8.88 -15.91 8.05
C GLN A 71 -8.56 -14.44 8.38
N VAL A 72 -9.42 -13.72 9.10
CA VAL A 72 -9.18 -12.29 9.41
C VAL A 72 -7.85 -12.07 10.13
N GLY A 73 -7.51 -12.93 11.10
CA GLY A 73 -6.25 -12.85 11.84
C GLY A 73 -5.02 -13.07 10.94
N GLU A 74 -5.07 -14.08 10.09
CA GLU A 74 -3.99 -14.36 9.13
C GLU A 74 -3.82 -13.21 8.13
N MET A 75 -4.93 -12.66 7.62
CA MET A 75 -4.89 -11.54 6.67
C MET A 75 -4.33 -10.27 7.31
N HIS A 76 -4.63 -10.01 8.58
CA HIS A 76 -4.03 -8.91 9.31
C HIS A 76 -2.49 -9.03 9.38
N ILE A 77 -1.96 -10.22 9.67
CA ILE A 77 -0.51 -10.47 9.69
C ILE A 77 0.10 -10.25 8.29
N LYS A 78 -0.52 -10.78 7.24
CA LYS A 78 -0.04 -10.58 5.85
C LYS A 78 -0.05 -9.10 5.44
N ILE A 79 -1.07 -8.35 5.87
CA ILE A 79 -1.14 -6.91 5.65
C ILE A 79 0.00 -6.18 6.36
N LEU A 80 0.30 -6.53 7.62
CA LEU A 80 1.44 -5.95 8.35
C LEU A 80 2.78 -6.23 7.64
N GLN A 81 3.00 -7.46 7.19
CA GLN A 81 4.19 -7.83 6.42
C GLN A 81 4.31 -7.04 5.12
N SER A 82 3.18 -6.86 4.40
CA SER A 82 3.13 -6.06 3.18
C SER A 82 3.47 -4.58 3.45
N LEU A 83 2.88 -3.99 4.49
CA LEU A 83 3.17 -2.62 4.91
C LEU A 83 4.65 -2.45 5.30
N GLN A 84 5.20 -3.39 6.07
CA GLN A 84 6.62 -3.37 6.46
C GLN A 84 7.53 -3.46 5.23
N SER A 85 7.25 -4.37 4.31
CA SER A 85 8.01 -4.49 3.06
C SER A 85 7.97 -3.19 2.26
N LYS A 86 6.81 -2.53 2.17
CA LYS A 86 6.67 -1.24 1.48
C LYS A 86 7.47 -0.14 2.16
N VAL A 87 7.39 -0.02 3.48
CA VAL A 87 8.19 0.96 4.24
C VAL A 87 9.68 0.77 3.97
N ASN A 88 10.17 -0.47 4.00
CA ASN A 88 11.57 -0.77 3.72
C ASN A 88 11.97 -0.38 2.29
N THR A 89 11.14 -0.69 1.30
CA THR A 89 11.37 -0.27 -0.10
C THR A 89 11.47 1.25 -0.22
N TYR A 90 10.50 1.98 0.34
CA TYR A 90 10.52 3.45 0.30
C TYR A 90 11.73 4.05 1.02
N MET A 91 12.12 3.50 2.17
CA MET A 91 13.31 3.94 2.89
C MET A 91 14.58 3.73 2.06
N ASN A 92 14.71 2.60 1.37
CA ASN A 92 15.84 2.32 0.49
C ASN A 92 15.87 3.30 -0.69
N GLU A 93 14.73 3.54 -1.34
CA GLU A 93 14.62 4.50 -2.45
C GLU A 93 14.99 5.93 -2.00
N LEU A 94 14.48 6.37 -0.84
CA LEU A 94 14.80 7.68 -0.28
C LEU A 94 16.29 7.81 0.04
N GLN A 95 16.92 6.77 0.58
CA GLN A 95 18.36 6.77 0.82
C GLN A 95 19.17 6.89 -0.46
N LEU A 96 18.77 6.20 -1.54
CA LEU A 96 19.43 6.33 -2.84
C LEU A 96 19.30 7.75 -3.40
N ASN A 97 18.11 8.33 -3.33
CA ASN A 97 17.87 9.71 -3.75
C ASN A 97 18.70 10.71 -2.94
N GLN A 98 18.77 10.51 -1.62
CA GLN A 98 19.56 11.36 -0.72
C GLN A 98 21.06 11.30 -1.07
N ARG A 99 21.60 10.10 -1.32
CA ARG A 99 23.00 9.95 -1.78
C ARG A 99 23.26 10.68 -3.09
N ALA A 100 22.34 10.60 -4.04
CA ALA A 100 22.49 11.30 -5.33
C ALA A 100 22.55 12.83 -5.14
N ILE A 101 21.74 13.38 -4.24
CA ILE A 101 21.79 14.80 -3.87
C ILE A 101 23.11 15.15 -3.20
N GLU A 102 23.54 14.35 -2.22
CA GLU A 102 24.80 14.56 -1.50
C GLU A 102 26.00 14.58 -2.44
N HIS A 103 26.10 13.62 -3.37
CA HIS A 103 27.15 13.58 -4.39
C HIS A 103 27.21 14.83 -5.26
N LEU A 104 26.05 15.38 -5.65
CA LEU A 104 26.00 16.61 -6.46
C LEU A 104 26.26 17.87 -5.64
N SER A 105 25.79 17.90 -4.40
CA SER A 105 25.97 19.04 -3.48
C SER A 105 27.40 19.16 -2.93
N SER A 106 28.16 18.06 -2.95
CA SER A 106 29.56 17.99 -2.49
C SER A 106 30.59 18.14 -3.62
N GLY A 107 30.18 18.52 -4.83
CA GLY A 107 31.07 18.65 -5.99
C GLY A 107 32.21 19.67 -5.80
N PRO A 108 33.35 19.50 -6.51
CA PRO A 108 34.41 20.51 -6.56
C PRO A 108 33.83 21.82 -7.12
N SER A 109 34.34 22.96 -6.64
CA SER A 109 33.88 24.30 -7.04
C SER A 109 33.65 24.38 -8.54
N VAL A 110 32.37 24.52 -8.94
CA VAL A 110 32.00 24.87 -10.29
C VAL A 110 32.65 26.22 -10.57
N LYS A 111 33.78 26.24 -11.30
CA LYS A 111 34.30 27.49 -11.84
C LYS A 111 33.21 28.00 -12.80
N PRO A 112 32.68 29.21 -12.60
CA PRO A 112 31.72 29.76 -13.53
C PRO A 112 32.40 29.86 -14.89
N TYR A 113 31.78 29.25 -15.90
CA TYR A 113 32.12 29.51 -17.30
C TYR A 113 31.84 30.99 -17.55
N LEU A 114 32.89 31.80 -17.51
CA LEU A 114 32.86 33.14 -18.09
C LEU A 114 33.01 32.97 -19.61
N PRO A 115 32.10 33.52 -20.42
CA PRO A 115 32.29 33.56 -21.85
C PRO A 115 33.49 34.48 -22.15
N GLU A 116 34.49 33.96 -22.87
CA GLU A 116 35.57 34.77 -23.42
C GLU A 116 34.98 35.77 -24.43
N GLY A 117 35.26 37.05 -24.22
CA GLY A 117 34.87 38.16 -25.09
C GLY A 117 35.80 38.34 -26.28
#